data_AF-A0A938Z820-F1
#
_entry.id   AF-A0A938Z820-F1
#
_cell.length_a   1.000
_cell.length_b   1.000
_cell.length_c   1.000
_cell.angle_alpha   90.00
_cell.angle_beta   90.00
_cell.angle_gamma   90.00
#
_symmetry.space_group_name_H-M   'P 1'
#
loop_
_entity.id
_entity.type
_entity.pdbx_description
1 polymer ?
#
loop_
_entity_poly.entity_id
_entity_poly.type
_entity_poly.pdbx_seq_one_letter_code
_entity_poly.pdbx_strand_id
1 'polypeptide(L)'
;MFNFDEPRYEKVVSDALALRPQIEAAVDKVCEQGYSNIFFIGCGGTWAHTLPMKYWDETTTADVDVHCEIAAEVLACPPKTFNKDSVCVFSTRTGTTPEI
;
A
#
# COMPACT_ATOMS: atom_id res chain seq x y z
N MET A 1 7.65 -9.66 -27.45
CA MET A 1 8.04 -8.28 -27.08
C MET A 1 9.54 -8.25 -26.84
N PHE A 2 10.23 -7.15 -27.17
CA PHE A 2 11.67 -7.03 -26.92
C PHE A 2 11.96 -7.12 -25.41
N ASN A 3 12.89 -8.00 -24.99
CA ASN A 3 13.26 -8.27 -23.60
C ASN A 3 12.10 -8.63 -22.64
N PHE A 4 11.02 -9.23 -23.17
CA PHE A 4 9.94 -9.76 -22.34
C PHE A 4 10.18 -11.23 -22.00
N ASP A 5 10.09 -11.56 -20.71
CA ASP A 5 10.17 -12.92 -20.19
C ASP A 5 8.80 -13.31 -19.64
N GLU A 6 8.07 -14.08 -20.45
CA GLU A 6 6.71 -14.53 -20.17
C GLU A 6 6.66 -15.48 -18.96
N PRO A 7 7.47 -16.56 -18.86
CA PRO A 7 7.50 -17.41 -17.68
C PRO A 7 7.77 -16.64 -16.37
N ARG A 8 8.69 -15.66 -16.40
CA ARG A 8 8.94 -14.82 -15.23
C ARG A 8 7.74 -13.97 -14.87
N TYR A 9 7.07 -13.38 -15.86
CA TYR A 9 5.87 -12.57 -15.64
C TYR A 9 4.73 -13.40 -15.04
N GLU A 10 4.42 -14.56 -15.63
CA GLU A 10 3.41 -15.48 -15.14
C GLU A 10 3.70 -15.94 -13.70
N LYS A 11 4.98 -16.23 -13.39
CA LYS A 11 5.39 -16.61 -12.05
C LYS A 11 5.15 -15.50 -11.04
N VAL A 12 5.54 -14.25 -11.34
CA VAL A 12 5.33 -13.11 -10.43
C VAL A 12 3.85 -12.91 -10.13
N VAL A 13 2.99 -12.99 -11.15
CA VAL A 13 1.54 -12.88 -10.98
C VAL A 13 0.98 -14.03 -10.14
N SER A 14 1.38 -15.26 -10.45
CA SER A 14 0.90 -16.45 -9.74
C SER A 14 1.34 -16.46 -8.27
N ASP A 15 2.59 -16.11 -7.98
CA ASP A 15 3.11 -15.99 -6.62
C ASP A 15 2.34 -14.92 -5.84
N ALA A 16 2.02 -13.77 -6.46
CA ALA A 16 1.24 -12.71 -5.83
C ALA A 16 -0.21 -13.16 -5.52
N LEU A 17 -0.86 -13.86 -6.46
CA LEU A 17 -2.19 -14.42 -6.25
C LEU A 17 -2.23 -15.46 -5.14
N ALA A 18 -1.17 -16.26 -4.99
CA ALA A 18 -1.06 -17.25 -3.92
C ALA A 18 -1.01 -16.63 -2.51
N LEU A 19 -0.61 -15.36 -2.38
CA LEU A 19 -0.61 -14.63 -1.11
C LEU A 19 -1.98 -14.11 -0.70
N ARG A 20 -2.99 -14.17 -1.58
CA ARG A 20 -4.33 -13.63 -1.33
C ARG A 20 -4.94 -14.07 0.01
N PRO A 21 -4.93 -15.37 0.40
CA PRO A 21 -5.52 -15.77 1.69
C PRO A 21 -4.82 -15.13 2.90
N GLN A 22 -3.51 -14.92 2.82
CA GLN A 22 -2.76 -14.25 3.88
C GLN A 22 -3.07 -12.75 3.93
N ILE A 23 -3.24 -12.12 2.77
CA ILE A 23 -3.62 -10.70 2.66
C ILE A 23 -5.02 -10.51 3.24
N GLU A 24 -6.01 -11.31 2.82
CA GLU A 24 -7.39 -11.24 3.32
C GLU A 24 -7.42 -11.43 4.85
N ALA A 25 -6.72 -12.44 5.38
CA ALA A 25 -6.65 -12.66 6.83
C ALA A 25 -5.95 -11.52 7.61
N ALA A 26 -5.04 -10.78 6.98
CA ALA A 26 -4.42 -9.60 7.59
C ALA A 26 -5.39 -8.41 7.60
N VAL A 27 -6.11 -8.20 6.49
CA VAL A 27 -7.12 -7.14 6.36
C VAL A 27 -8.29 -7.38 7.31
N ASP A 28 -8.78 -8.61 7.44
CA ASP A 28 -9.88 -8.95 8.36
C ASP A 28 -9.52 -8.55 9.80
N LYS A 29 -8.30 -8.84 10.25
CA LYS A 29 -7.82 -8.44 11.59
C LYS A 29 -7.77 -6.93 11.77
N VAL A 30 -7.36 -6.20 10.74
CA VAL A 30 -7.33 -4.72 10.77
C VAL A 30 -8.75 -4.17 10.87
N CYS A 31 -9.68 -4.71 10.09
CA CYS A 31 -11.09 -4.34 10.13
C CYS A 31 -11.73 -4.67 11.49
N GLU A 32 -11.44 -5.83 12.07
CA GLU A 32 -11.92 -6.23 13.41
C GLU A 32 -11.41 -5.32 14.52
N GLN A 33 -10.16 -4.86 14.43
CA GLN A 33 -9.57 -3.91 15.39
C GLN A 33 -10.13 -2.49 15.24
N GLY A 34 -10.64 -2.17 14.04
CA GLY A 34 -11.08 -0.83 13.67
C GLY A 34 -9.90 0.09 13.33
N TYR A 35 -10.15 1.03 12.43
CA TYR A 35 -9.19 2.04 12.01
C TYR A 35 -9.90 3.34 11.63
N SER A 36 -9.18 4.45 11.67
CA SER A 36 -9.72 5.78 11.32
C SER A 36 -9.40 6.21 9.89
N ASN A 37 -8.25 5.79 9.36
CA ASN A 37 -7.79 6.09 8.01
C ASN A 37 -6.63 5.15 7.61
N ILE A 38 -6.35 5.12 6.31
CA ILE A 38 -5.29 4.32 5.71
C ILE A 38 -4.25 5.26 5.08
N PHE A 39 -2.99 5.07 5.43
CA PHE A 39 -1.84 5.74 4.82
C PHE A 39 -1.04 4.76 3.99
N PHE A 40 -1.06 4.94 2.68
CA PHE A 40 -0.08 4.33 1.79
C PHE A 40 1.21 5.16 1.83
N ILE A 41 2.26 4.61 2.43
CA ILE A 41 3.53 5.30 2.64
C ILE A 41 4.61 4.61 1.81
N GLY A 42 5.26 5.37 0.92
CA GLY A 42 6.22 4.82 -0.03
C GLY A 42 7.31 5.80 -0.44
N CYS A 43 8.20 5.32 -1.32
CA CYS A 43 9.22 6.14 -1.97
C CYS A 43 9.25 5.89 -3.50
N GLY A 44 9.33 6.96 -4.28
CA GLY A 44 9.46 6.88 -5.74
C GLY A 44 8.38 5.99 -6.39
N GLY A 45 8.80 4.95 -7.10
CA GLY A 45 7.89 4.05 -7.81
C GLY A 45 6.90 3.30 -6.90
N THR A 46 7.31 2.94 -5.68
CA THR A 46 6.41 2.24 -4.74
C THR A 46 5.27 3.13 -4.26
N TRP A 47 5.52 4.43 -4.08
CA TRP A 47 4.48 5.43 -3.83
C TRP A 47 3.62 5.67 -5.07
N ALA A 48 4.24 5.75 -6.26
CA ALA A 48 3.48 5.95 -7.50
C ALA A 48 2.45 4.82 -7.75
N HIS A 49 2.74 3.58 -7.32
CA HIS A 49 1.81 2.46 -7.43
C HIS A 49 0.52 2.62 -6.61
N THR A 50 0.51 3.47 -5.58
CA THR A 50 -0.65 3.63 -4.69
C THR A 50 -1.59 4.75 -5.14
N LEU A 51 -1.12 5.66 -6.02
CA LEU A 51 -1.96 6.75 -6.54
C LEU A 51 -3.22 6.27 -7.28
N PRO A 52 -3.18 5.24 -8.15
CA PRO A 52 -4.40 4.70 -8.77
C PRO A 52 -5.32 4.03 -7.75
N MET A 53 -4.78 3.46 -6.67
CA MET A 53 -5.58 2.84 -5.61
C MET A 53 -6.34 3.91 -4.83
N LYS A 54 -5.66 5.01 -4.46
CA LYS A 54 -6.31 6.18 -3.86
C LYS A 54 -7.42 6.75 -4.74
N TYR A 55 -7.15 6.93 -6.03
CA TYR A 55 -8.18 7.38 -6.97
C TYR A 55 -9.38 6.42 -7.02
N TRP A 56 -9.13 5.11 -7.01
CA TRP A 56 -10.19 4.12 -7.02
C TRP A 56 -11.05 4.21 -5.74
N ASP A 57 -10.42 4.25 -4.56
CA ASP A 57 -11.13 4.36 -3.29
C ASP A 57 -11.96 5.65 -3.23
N GLU A 58 -11.34 6.82 -3.51
CA GLU A 58 -12.01 8.13 -3.51
C GLU A 58 -13.18 8.24 -4.49
N THR A 59 -13.18 7.45 -5.57
CA THR A 59 -14.24 7.48 -6.59
C THR A 59 -15.32 6.41 -6.40
N THR A 60 -15.10 5.43 -5.53
CA THR A 60 -16.02 4.30 -5.37
C THR A 60 -16.60 4.15 -3.97
N THR A 61 -15.99 4.75 -2.96
CA THR A 61 -16.52 4.77 -1.60
C THR A 61 -16.14 6.06 -0.87
N ALA A 62 -16.95 6.43 0.13
CA ALA A 62 -16.62 7.46 1.12
C ALA A 62 -16.40 6.86 2.52
N ASP A 63 -16.42 5.54 2.64
CA ASP A 63 -16.34 4.83 3.92
C ASP A 63 -14.91 4.74 4.47
N VAL A 64 -13.92 5.04 3.63
CA VAL A 64 -12.49 4.90 3.93
C VAL A 64 -11.77 6.20 3.60
N ASP A 65 -11.12 6.81 4.59
CA ASP A 65 -10.21 7.95 4.40
C ASP A 65 -8.82 7.45 4.03
N VAL A 66 -8.34 7.79 2.82
CA VAL A 66 -7.13 7.22 2.21
C VAL A 66 -6.13 8.30 1.81
N HIS A 67 -4.88 8.11 2.25
CA HIS A 67 -3.76 9.02 2.01
C HIS A 67 -2.63 8.31 1.27
N CYS A 68 -1.88 9.04 0.45
CA CYS A 68 -0.73 8.53 -0.29
C CYS A 68 0.46 9.47 -0.08
N GLU A 69 1.37 9.08 0.79
CA GLU A 69 2.38 9.97 1.33
C GLU A 69 3.80 9.49 1.02
N ILE A 70 4.69 10.45 0.81
CA ILE A 70 6.13 10.18 0.67
C ILE A 70 6.70 9.95 2.06
N ALA A 71 7.40 8.83 2.26
CA ALA A 71 7.88 8.41 3.57
C ALA A 71 8.74 9.47 4.30
N ALA A 72 9.67 10.09 3.58
CA ALA A 72 10.51 11.16 4.12
C ALA A 72 9.69 12.40 4.56
N GLU A 73 8.58 12.69 3.88
CA GLU A 73 7.70 13.81 4.22
C GLU A 73 6.89 13.52 5.47
N VAL A 74 6.37 12.30 5.63
CA VAL A 74 5.67 11.87 6.86
C VAL A 74 6.57 11.97 8.08
N LEU A 75 7.84 11.54 7.96
CA LEU A 75 8.82 11.62 9.04
C LEU A 75 9.16 13.07 9.42
N ALA A 76 9.21 13.97 8.44
CA ALA A 76 9.54 15.37 8.67
C ALA A 76 8.33 16.20 9.16
N CYS A 77 7.15 15.93 8.62
CA CYS A 77 5.92 16.68 8.86
C CYS A 77 4.69 15.77 8.65
N PRO A 78 4.30 15.00 9.68
CA PRO A 78 3.21 14.05 9.53
C PRO A 78 1.87 14.76 9.24
N PRO A 79 1.00 14.18 8.40
CA PRO A 79 -0.34 14.72 8.14
C PRO A 79 -1.14 14.89 9.43
N LYS A 80 -1.96 15.94 9.54
CA LYS A 80 -2.76 16.21 10.75
C LYS A 80 -3.78 15.10 11.06
N THR A 81 -4.20 14.35 10.05
CA THR A 81 -5.12 13.21 10.17
C THR A 81 -4.42 11.95 10.66
N PHE A 82 -3.08 11.90 10.64
CA PHE A 82 -2.29 10.78 11.15
C PHE A 82 -2.42 10.67 12.67
N ASN A 83 -2.85 9.52 13.17
CA ASN A 83 -3.14 9.30 14.58
C ASN A 83 -2.91 7.85 14.98
N LYS A 84 -3.16 7.51 16.26
CA LYS A 84 -2.90 6.18 16.83
C LYS A 84 -3.75 5.06 16.22
N ASP A 85 -4.86 5.41 15.59
CA ASP A 85 -5.82 4.50 14.96
C ASP A 85 -5.65 4.48 13.42
N SER A 86 -4.53 5.02 12.91
CA SER A 86 -4.15 4.98 11.49
C SER A 86 -3.52 3.65 11.11
N VAL A 87 -3.87 3.12 9.95
CA VAL A 87 -3.22 1.94 9.35
C VAL A 87 -2.19 2.40 8.32
N CYS A 88 -0.93 2.03 8.52
CA CYS A 88 0.14 2.32 7.56
C CYS A 88 0.46 1.11 6.69
N VAL A 89 0.36 1.28 5.37
CA VAL A 89 0.73 0.27 4.39
C VAL A 89 2.02 0.70 3.70
N PHE A 90 3.06 -0.12 3.83
CA PHE A 90 4.37 0.12 3.26
C PHE A 90 4.65 -0.88 2.13
N SER A 91 5.36 -0.42 1.09
CA SER A 91 5.83 -1.29 0.01
C SER A 91 7.31 -1.06 -0.26
N THR A 92 8.10 -2.13 -0.22
CA THR A 92 9.53 -2.12 -0.54
C THR A 92 9.91 -3.41 -1.25
N ARG A 93 10.68 -3.30 -2.34
CA ARG A 93 11.10 -4.49 -3.08
C ARG A 93 12.25 -5.22 -2.40
N THR A 94 13.20 -4.47 -1.85
CA THR A 94 14.41 -5.03 -1.23
C THR A 94 14.23 -5.30 0.26
N GLY A 95 13.27 -4.65 0.91
CA GLY A 95 13.16 -4.69 2.38
C GLY A 95 14.18 -3.79 3.09
N THR A 96 14.88 -2.92 2.36
CA THR A 96 16.01 -2.13 2.87
C THR A 96 15.94 -0.65 2.49
N THR A 97 14.76 -0.17 2.11
CA THR A 97 14.54 1.24 1.78
C THR A 97 14.72 2.07 3.05
N PRO A 98 15.70 2.99 3.17
CA PRO A 98 16.02 3.65 4.45
C PRO A 98 14.88 4.47 5.06
N GLU A 99 13.98 5.00 4.22
CA GLU A 99 12.85 5.83 4.63
C GLU A 99 11.63 5.02 5.09
N ILE A 100 11.61 3.70 4.84
CA ILE A 100 10.50 2.77 5.11
C ILE A 100 10.91 1.78 6.19
#